data_AF-A0A7V9DNE4-F1
#
_entry.id   AF-A0A7V9DNE4-F1
#
_cell.length_a   1.000
_cell.length_b   1.000
_cell.length_c   1.000
_cell.angle_alpha   90.00
_cell.angle_beta   90.00
_cell.angle_gamma   90.00
#
_symmetry.space_group_name_H-M   'P 1'
#
loop_
_entity.id
_entity.type
_entity.pdbx_description
1 polymer ?
#
loop_
_entity_poly.entity_id
_entity_poly.type
_entity_poly.pdbx_seq_one_letter_code
_entity_poly.pdbx_strand_id
1 'polypeptide(L)'
;MRADRAVLFRAATNERLERAVRALPGGDALAWRAASRYVAGRSRSEALQVAADLIGRGLGVSVDLFGEQVCDSSKAVLVAEEYLALAEALPAPPADVWLSIDLSHLAVDVDPAGTTRLLGDVAAALPEGRRVQVGAEDAARTDAVLGCVLEVARRGLAERIGATIQANLLRSADDADALADAGVHIRLVKGAYVERVGTHPYGEETDIAFLQLAHQLAAAGATWSMATHDGRLREAVQLALGPVPVEQLLGVRPELLDQLRRRAIPTRVYVPYGPDWFRYWLRRLAESRGA
;
A
#
# COMPACT_ATOMS: atom_id res chain seq x y z
N MET A 1 -9.97 -15.33 17.78
CA MET A 1 -9.66 -14.79 16.44
C MET A 1 -9.94 -13.28 16.31
N ARG A 2 -11.19 -12.78 16.39
CA ARG A 2 -11.46 -11.31 16.35
C ARG A 2 -10.84 -10.54 17.53
N ALA A 3 -10.86 -11.11 18.74
CA ALA A 3 -10.30 -10.50 19.94
C ALA A 3 -8.76 -10.35 19.87
N ASP A 4 -8.06 -11.36 19.35
CA ASP A 4 -6.59 -11.38 19.25
C ASP A 4 -6.08 -10.33 18.26
N ARG A 5 -6.77 -10.14 17.11
CA ARG A 5 -6.44 -9.12 16.11
C ARG A 5 -6.63 -7.70 16.65
N ALA A 6 -7.72 -7.44 17.36
CA ALA A 6 -7.98 -6.13 17.95
C ALA A 6 -7.01 -5.78 19.10
N VAL A 7 -6.49 -6.79 19.82
CA VAL A 7 -5.44 -6.59 20.83
C VAL A 7 -4.09 -6.31 20.18
N LEU A 8 -3.70 -7.06 19.15
CA LEU A 8 -2.45 -6.84 18.41
C LEU A 8 -2.46 -5.51 17.65
N PHE A 9 -3.58 -5.11 17.07
CA PHE A 9 -3.71 -3.80 16.41
C PHE A 9 -3.58 -2.65 17.42
N ARG A 10 -4.21 -2.77 18.60
CA ARG A 10 -4.03 -1.81 19.71
C ARG A 10 -2.60 -1.80 20.26
N ALA A 11 -1.90 -2.92 20.20
CA ALA A 11 -0.49 -2.99 20.57
C ALA A 11 0.40 -2.30 19.51
N ALA A 12 0.07 -2.47 18.22
CA ALA A 12 0.79 -1.83 17.10
C ALA A 12 0.71 -0.30 17.12
N THR A 13 -0.38 0.26 17.66
CA THR A 13 -0.57 1.72 17.81
C THR A 13 -0.12 2.27 19.17
N ASN A 14 0.51 1.46 20.04
CA ASN A 14 0.87 1.87 21.40
C ASN A 14 2.34 2.29 21.52
N GLU A 15 2.58 3.60 21.55
CA GLU A 15 3.93 4.17 21.69
C GLU A 15 4.63 3.83 23.00
N ARG A 16 3.89 3.51 24.07
CA ARG A 16 4.47 3.10 25.36
C ARG A 16 5.01 1.68 25.28
N LEU A 17 4.33 0.79 24.56
CA LEU A 17 4.80 -0.56 24.32
C LEU A 17 6.08 -0.54 23.49
N GLU A 18 6.10 0.23 22.40
CA GLU A 18 7.29 0.39 21.57
C GLU A 18 8.49 0.89 22.38
N ARG A 19 8.31 1.97 23.16
CA ARG A 19 9.37 2.49 24.02
C ARG A 19 9.86 1.47 25.04
N ALA A 20 8.94 0.71 25.65
CA ALA A 20 9.31 -0.32 26.61
C ALA A 20 10.14 -1.45 25.97
N VAL A 21 9.75 -1.94 24.80
CA VAL A 21 10.51 -2.99 24.08
C VAL A 21 11.88 -2.49 23.67
N ARG A 22 11.98 -1.27 23.13
CA ARG A 22 13.25 -0.68 22.69
C ARG A 22 14.19 -0.34 23.85
N ALA A 23 13.66 -0.04 25.04
CA ALA A 23 14.44 0.27 26.24
C ALA A 23 15.05 -0.97 26.93
N LEU A 24 14.57 -2.18 26.63
CA LEU A 24 15.16 -3.41 27.17
C LEU A 24 16.56 -3.66 26.58
N PRO A 25 17.55 -4.14 27.37
CA PRO A 25 18.87 -4.50 26.86
C PRO A 25 18.78 -5.49 25.69
N GLY A 26 19.21 -5.06 24.50
CA GLY A 26 19.13 -5.86 23.27
C GLY A 26 17.73 -5.99 22.64
N GLY A 27 16.70 -5.35 23.22
CA GLY A 27 15.32 -5.40 22.74
C GLY A 27 15.15 -4.85 21.32
N ASP A 28 15.73 -3.68 21.03
CA ASP A 28 15.71 -3.08 19.68
C ASP A 28 16.36 -4.00 18.64
N ALA A 29 17.51 -4.62 18.97
CA ALA A 29 18.22 -5.52 18.07
C ALA A 29 17.47 -6.84 17.84
N LEU A 30 16.76 -7.36 18.84
CA LEU A 30 15.91 -8.55 18.69
C LEU A 30 14.66 -8.24 17.86
N ALA A 31 13.99 -7.13 18.13
CA ALA A 31 12.84 -6.67 17.35
C ALA A 31 13.23 -6.42 15.88
N TRP A 32 14.37 -5.76 15.66
CA TRP A 32 14.89 -5.53 14.30
C TRP A 32 15.18 -6.82 13.56
N ARG A 33 15.82 -7.81 14.20
CA ARG A 33 16.06 -9.13 13.57
C ARG A 33 14.78 -9.84 13.16
N ALA A 34 13.68 -9.65 13.88
CA ALA A 34 12.38 -10.22 13.54
C ALA A 34 11.65 -9.41 12.45
N ALA A 35 11.87 -8.09 12.40
CA ALA A 35 11.23 -7.16 11.48
C ALA A 35 11.95 -7.03 10.13
N SER A 36 13.28 -7.18 10.10
CA SER A 36 14.13 -6.86 8.94
C SER A 36 13.85 -7.69 7.69
N ARG A 37 13.14 -8.81 7.83
CA ARG A 37 12.65 -9.57 6.67
C ARG A 37 11.47 -8.90 5.95
N TYR A 38 10.74 -8.03 6.64
CA TYR A 38 9.51 -7.38 6.19
C TYR A 38 9.65 -5.89 5.93
N VAL A 39 10.76 -5.29 6.38
CA VAL A 39 11.05 -3.86 6.25
C VAL A 39 12.40 -3.71 5.58
N ALA A 40 12.46 -2.88 4.55
CA ALA A 40 13.63 -2.73 3.70
C ALA A 40 14.80 -2.01 4.37
N GLY A 41 14.51 -1.25 5.43
CA GLY A 41 15.51 -0.49 6.15
C GLY A 41 14.90 0.54 7.09
N ARG A 42 15.77 1.19 7.86
CA ARG A 42 15.45 2.36 8.69
C ARG A 42 15.68 3.66 7.93
N SER A 43 16.43 3.62 6.82
CA SER A 43 16.75 4.77 6.00
C SER A 43 16.36 4.57 4.52
N ARG A 44 16.25 5.70 3.81
CA ARG A 44 16.04 5.72 2.36
C ARG A 44 17.13 4.96 1.59
N SER A 45 18.40 5.06 2.00
CA SER A 45 19.49 4.39 1.28
C SER A 45 19.40 2.86 1.38
N GLU A 46 19.03 2.33 2.54
CA GLU A 46 18.79 0.90 2.72
C GLU A 46 17.60 0.42 1.86
N ALA A 47 16.51 1.21 1.84
CA ALA A 47 15.35 0.91 1.02
C ALA A 47 15.66 0.88 -0.48
N LEU A 48 16.47 1.83 -0.97
CA LEU A 48 16.90 1.89 -2.36
C LEU A 48 17.82 0.74 -2.75
N GLN A 49 18.64 0.22 -1.82
CA GLN A 49 19.44 -0.99 -2.05
C GLN A 49 18.55 -2.21 -2.24
N VAL A 50 17.57 -2.42 -1.34
CA VAL A 50 16.59 -3.51 -1.47
C VAL A 50 15.77 -3.38 -2.76
N ALA A 51 15.36 -2.15 -3.11
CA ALA A 51 14.66 -1.89 -4.35
C ALA A 51 15.51 -2.26 -5.58
N ALA A 52 16.79 -1.88 -5.60
CA ALA A 52 17.71 -2.21 -6.68
C ALA A 52 17.89 -3.73 -6.85
N ASP A 53 18.00 -4.49 -5.75
CA ASP A 53 18.10 -5.95 -5.81
C ASP A 53 16.83 -6.59 -6.40
N LEU A 54 15.65 -6.11 -6.00
CA LEU A 54 14.37 -6.59 -6.53
C LEU A 54 14.21 -6.26 -8.03
N ILE A 55 14.61 -5.06 -8.44
CA ILE A 55 14.61 -4.63 -9.84
C ILE A 55 15.61 -5.44 -10.66
N GLY A 56 16.80 -5.73 -10.13
CA GLY A 56 17.80 -6.60 -10.77
C GLY A 56 17.30 -8.03 -10.98
N ARG A 57 16.39 -8.49 -10.10
CA ARG A 57 15.63 -9.73 -10.27
C ARG A 57 14.45 -9.58 -11.23
N GLY A 58 14.23 -8.41 -11.83
CA GLY A 58 13.19 -8.07 -12.78
C GLY A 58 11.81 -7.81 -12.19
N LEU A 59 11.70 -7.58 -10.89
CA LEU A 59 10.45 -7.28 -10.20
C LEU A 59 10.21 -5.76 -10.22
N GLY A 60 8.95 -5.34 -10.32
CA GLY A 60 8.57 -3.98 -9.97
C GLY A 60 8.63 -3.76 -8.47
N VAL A 61 8.76 -2.51 -8.04
CA VAL A 61 8.72 -2.14 -6.62
C VAL A 61 7.77 -0.97 -6.35
N SER A 62 7.24 -0.91 -5.15
CA SER A 62 6.43 0.19 -4.60
C SER A 62 7.07 0.60 -3.28
N VAL A 63 7.84 1.68 -3.28
CA VAL A 63 8.62 2.12 -2.11
C VAL A 63 7.76 3.03 -1.24
N ASP A 64 7.75 2.77 0.06
CA ASP A 64 6.95 3.52 1.04
C ASP A 64 7.80 4.01 2.21
N LEU A 65 7.80 5.33 2.43
CA LEU A 65 8.27 5.92 3.69
C LEU A 65 7.15 5.73 4.71
N PHE A 66 7.21 4.60 5.41
CA PHE A 66 6.14 4.21 6.31
C PHE A 66 5.98 5.23 7.44
N GLY A 67 4.78 5.78 7.53
CA GLY A 67 4.32 6.71 8.55
C GLY A 67 2.84 6.97 8.35
N GLU A 68 2.14 7.29 9.43
CA GLU A 68 0.68 7.49 9.44
C GLU A 68 0.30 8.57 10.48
N GLN A 69 -0.91 9.12 10.36
CA GLN A 69 -1.55 9.95 11.39
C GLN A 69 -0.77 11.23 11.78
N VAL A 70 -0.27 11.96 10.79
CA VAL A 70 0.27 13.30 11.01
C VAL A 70 -0.88 14.27 11.28
N CYS A 71 -0.97 14.78 12.50
CA CYS A 71 -2.01 15.72 12.92
C CYS A 71 -1.59 17.20 12.83
N ASP A 72 -0.50 17.51 12.12
CA ASP A 72 0.08 18.84 12.00
C ASP A 72 0.46 19.11 10.54
N SER A 73 -0.22 20.08 9.92
CA SER A 73 -0.01 20.41 8.50
C SER A 73 1.41 20.91 8.21
N SER A 74 2.11 21.49 9.19
CA SER A 74 3.51 21.88 9.01
C SER A 74 4.44 20.67 8.88
N LYS A 75 4.14 19.57 9.59
CA LYS A 75 4.86 18.30 9.45
C LYS A 75 4.54 17.60 8.14
N ALA A 76 3.32 17.73 7.63
CA ALA A 76 2.96 17.17 6.32
C ALA A 76 3.82 17.72 5.18
N VAL A 77 4.23 19.01 5.26
CA VAL A 77 5.17 19.59 4.29
C VAL A 77 6.52 18.88 4.35
N LEU A 78 7.08 18.64 5.53
CA LEU A 78 8.35 17.92 5.70
C LEU A 78 8.26 16.47 5.18
N VAL A 79 7.12 15.80 5.41
CA VAL A 79 6.87 14.46 4.87
C VAL A 79 6.85 14.49 3.33
N ALA A 80 6.17 15.47 2.73
CA ALA A 80 6.15 15.63 1.29
C ALA A 80 7.55 15.92 0.71
N GLU A 81 8.37 16.73 1.39
CA GLU A 81 9.77 16.95 1.03
C GLU A 81 10.59 15.65 1.01
N GLU A 82 10.39 14.76 1.99
CA GLU A 82 11.02 13.44 1.99
C GLU A 82 10.56 12.56 0.81
N TYR A 83 9.28 12.62 0.43
CA TYR A 83 8.77 11.92 -0.75
C TYR A 83 9.31 12.49 -2.06
N LEU A 84 9.45 13.82 -2.17
CA LEU A 84 10.09 14.47 -3.31
C LEU A 84 11.57 14.05 -3.41
N ALA A 85 12.29 14.07 -2.30
CA ALA A 85 13.67 13.61 -2.25
C ALA A 85 13.78 12.10 -2.55
N LEU A 86 12.80 11.29 -2.17
CA LEU A 86 12.72 9.88 -2.56
C LEU A 86 12.49 9.75 -4.07
N ALA A 87 11.57 10.52 -4.65
CA ALA A 87 11.27 10.52 -6.08
C ALA A 87 12.51 10.82 -6.93
N GLU A 88 13.31 11.81 -6.52
CA GLU A 88 14.60 12.16 -7.16
C GLU A 88 15.63 11.04 -7.06
N ALA A 89 15.63 10.28 -5.96
CA ALA A 89 16.59 9.22 -5.71
C ALA A 89 16.21 7.87 -6.33
N LEU A 90 15.03 7.76 -6.94
CA LEU A 90 14.61 6.53 -7.60
C LEU A 90 15.54 6.21 -8.78
N PRO A 91 15.82 4.92 -9.06
CA PRO A 91 16.53 4.52 -10.28
C PRO A 91 15.91 5.14 -11.52
N ALA A 92 16.65 5.42 -12.60
CA ALA A 92 16.05 5.97 -13.82
C ALA A 92 15.16 4.93 -14.56
N PRO A 93 14.20 5.36 -15.40
CA PRO A 93 13.53 4.47 -16.35
C PRO A 93 14.55 3.67 -17.19
N PRO A 94 14.25 2.41 -17.59
CA PRO A 94 12.94 1.75 -17.56
C PRO A 94 12.64 0.99 -16.25
N ALA A 95 13.34 1.27 -15.14
CA ALA A 95 13.05 0.62 -13.86
C ALA A 95 11.61 0.89 -13.39
N ASP A 96 10.88 -0.17 -13.08
CA ASP A 96 9.48 -0.14 -12.67
C ASP A 96 9.33 0.14 -11.17
N VAL A 97 9.33 1.42 -10.81
CA VAL A 97 9.31 1.88 -9.42
C VAL A 97 8.17 2.85 -9.19
N TRP A 98 7.31 2.53 -8.22
CA TRP A 98 6.24 3.41 -7.74
C TRP A 98 6.56 3.90 -6.33
N LEU A 99 5.89 4.98 -5.93
CA LEU A 99 5.82 5.38 -4.53
C LEU A 99 4.50 4.88 -3.94
N SER A 100 4.48 4.50 -2.67
CA SER A 100 3.25 4.30 -1.91
C SER A 100 3.17 5.31 -0.79
N ILE A 101 1.97 5.85 -0.56
CA ILE A 101 1.71 6.90 0.43
C ILE A 101 0.33 6.66 1.03
N ASP A 102 0.24 6.66 2.36
CA ASP A 102 -1.03 6.81 3.09
C ASP A 102 -1.25 8.31 3.38
N LEU A 103 -2.44 8.84 3.08
CA LEU A 103 -2.65 10.30 3.11
C LEU A 103 -2.77 10.85 4.54
N SER A 104 -3.02 10.01 5.54
CA SER A 104 -2.83 10.42 6.92
C SER A 104 -1.38 10.80 7.24
N HIS A 105 -0.38 10.31 6.49
CA HIS A 105 1.01 10.78 6.59
C HIS A 105 1.17 12.22 6.08
N LEU A 106 0.26 12.66 5.19
CA LEU A 106 0.19 14.03 4.67
C LEU A 106 -0.89 14.88 5.34
N ALA A 107 -1.40 14.46 6.51
CA ALA A 107 -2.38 15.18 7.31
C ALA A 107 -3.77 15.37 6.66
N VAL A 108 -4.26 14.36 5.95
CA VAL A 108 -5.60 14.40 5.31
C VAL A 108 -6.73 14.68 6.29
N ASP A 109 -6.63 14.24 7.54
CA ASP A 109 -7.65 14.47 8.58
C ASP A 109 -7.74 15.93 9.03
N VAL A 110 -6.69 16.73 8.77
CA VAL A 110 -6.55 18.12 9.25
C VAL A 110 -6.70 19.11 8.12
N ASP A 111 -6.03 18.86 6.99
CA ASP A 111 -6.02 19.74 5.82
C ASP A 111 -6.12 18.93 4.52
N PRO A 112 -7.32 18.46 4.13
CA PRO A 112 -7.51 17.74 2.87
C PRO A 112 -7.06 18.53 1.63
N ALA A 113 -7.26 19.85 1.63
CA ALA A 113 -6.88 20.70 0.51
C ALA A 113 -5.35 20.82 0.37
N GLY A 114 -4.66 21.04 1.48
CA GLY A 114 -3.20 21.02 1.55
C GLY A 114 -2.63 19.65 1.18
N THR A 115 -3.22 18.57 1.71
CA THR A 115 -2.87 17.19 1.36
C THR A 115 -2.97 16.93 -0.15
N THR A 116 -4.06 17.39 -0.77
CA THR A 116 -4.28 17.24 -2.22
C THR A 116 -3.20 17.97 -3.03
N ARG A 117 -2.79 19.17 -2.59
CA ARG A 117 -1.69 19.91 -3.22
C ARG A 117 -0.38 19.14 -3.11
N LEU A 118 0.00 18.72 -1.90
CA LEU A 118 1.24 17.97 -1.65
C LEU A 118 1.28 16.66 -2.43
N LEU A 119 0.17 15.92 -2.48
CA LEU A 119 0.05 14.70 -3.27
C LEU A 119 0.26 14.96 -4.77
N GLY A 120 -0.31 16.06 -5.28
CA GLY A 120 -0.12 16.50 -6.66
C GLY A 120 1.33 16.86 -6.97
N ASP A 121 2.01 17.55 -6.05
CA ASP A 121 3.42 17.93 -6.19
C ASP A 121 4.33 16.69 -6.28
N VAL A 122 4.11 15.70 -5.38
CA VAL A 122 4.85 14.42 -5.41
C VAL A 122 4.56 13.63 -6.68
N ALA A 123 3.29 13.54 -7.11
CA ALA A 123 2.92 12.84 -8.33
C ALA A 123 3.52 13.50 -9.58
N ALA A 124 3.57 14.83 -9.64
CA ALA A 124 4.15 15.59 -10.75
C ALA A 124 5.68 15.44 -10.83
N ALA A 125 6.36 15.20 -9.71
CA ALA A 125 7.81 15.00 -9.67
C ALA A 125 8.27 13.64 -10.25
N LEU A 126 7.36 12.66 -10.34
CA LEU A 126 7.68 11.36 -10.94
C LEU A 126 7.80 11.47 -12.47
N PRO A 127 8.68 10.69 -13.13
CA PRO A 127 8.71 10.57 -14.59
C PRO A 127 7.55 9.72 -15.12
N GLU A 128 7.31 9.79 -16.44
CA GLU A 128 6.23 9.04 -17.10
C GLU A 128 6.38 7.52 -16.87
N GLY A 129 5.25 6.81 -16.77
CA GLY A 129 5.22 5.39 -16.43
C GLY A 129 5.37 5.07 -14.94
N ARG A 130 5.61 6.09 -14.10
CA ARG A 130 5.59 5.97 -12.63
C ARG A 130 4.38 6.65 -12.04
N ARG A 131 3.99 6.19 -10.86
CA ARG A 131 2.87 6.74 -10.12
C ARG A 131 3.12 6.74 -8.61
N VAL A 132 2.40 7.62 -7.93
CA VAL A 132 2.12 7.50 -6.51
C VAL A 132 0.89 6.59 -6.35
N GLN A 133 1.04 5.46 -5.69
CA GLN A 133 -0.04 4.54 -5.38
C GLN A 133 -0.53 4.80 -3.97
N VAL A 134 -1.66 5.49 -3.84
CA VAL A 134 -2.26 5.88 -2.56
C VAL A 134 -2.87 4.66 -1.88
N GLY A 135 -2.50 4.44 -0.62
CA GLY A 135 -3.01 3.34 0.18
C GLY A 135 -4.44 3.57 0.67
N ALA A 136 -5.15 2.48 0.93
CA ALA A 136 -6.47 2.54 1.52
C ALA A 136 -6.37 2.41 3.03
N GLU A 137 -6.83 3.45 3.73
CA GLU A 137 -6.85 3.51 5.18
C GLU A 137 -8.17 2.95 5.75
N ASP A 138 -8.55 3.31 6.98
CA ASP A 138 -9.86 2.91 7.51
C ASP A 138 -11.03 3.58 6.77
N ALA A 139 -12.22 2.99 6.89
CA ALA A 139 -13.40 3.39 6.14
C ALA A 139 -13.83 4.85 6.39
N ALA A 140 -13.46 5.46 7.53
CA ALA A 140 -13.81 6.86 7.80
C ALA A 140 -13.00 7.85 6.96
N ARG A 141 -11.83 7.43 6.44
CA ARG A 141 -10.99 8.25 5.56
C ARG A 141 -11.26 8.05 4.08
N THR A 142 -12.04 7.03 3.69
CA THR A 142 -12.23 6.66 2.27
C THR A 142 -12.66 7.85 1.42
N ASP A 143 -13.65 8.63 1.84
CA ASP A 143 -14.12 9.79 1.07
C ASP A 143 -13.05 10.86 0.89
N ALA A 144 -12.31 11.19 1.96
CA ALA A 144 -11.25 12.18 1.89
C ALA A 144 -10.10 11.70 0.99
N VAL A 145 -9.69 10.44 1.14
CA VAL A 145 -8.59 9.85 0.37
C VAL A 145 -8.91 9.78 -1.12
N LEU A 146 -10.06 9.21 -1.47
CA LEU A 146 -10.47 9.10 -2.88
C LEU A 146 -10.76 10.47 -3.49
N GLY A 147 -11.30 11.40 -2.71
CA GLY A 147 -11.48 12.80 -3.12
C GLY A 147 -10.17 13.48 -3.52
N CYS A 148 -9.11 13.33 -2.71
CA CYS A 148 -7.77 13.83 -3.03
C CYS A 148 -7.23 13.21 -4.33
N VAL A 149 -7.35 11.89 -4.50
CA VAL A 149 -6.87 11.18 -5.69
C VAL A 149 -7.60 11.65 -6.96
N LEU A 150 -8.93 11.72 -6.92
CA LEU A 150 -9.74 12.14 -8.06
C LEU A 150 -9.49 13.62 -8.43
N GLU A 151 -9.25 14.48 -7.45
CA GLU A 151 -8.86 15.87 -7.68
C GLU A 151 -7.49 15.97 -8.36
N VAL A 152 -6.49 15.20 -7.91
CA VAL A 152 -5.17 15.13 -8.57
C VAL A 152 -5.30 14.58 -10.00
N ALA A 153 -6.10 13.54 -10.20
CA ALA A 153 -6.37 12.99 -11.53
C ALA A 153 -7.00 14.04 -12.47
N ARG A 154 -8.00 14.80 -12.00
CA ARG A 154 -8.67 15.86 -12.76
C ARG A 154 -7.74 17.01 -13.16
N ARG A 155 -6.63 17.20 -12.45
CA ARG A 155 -5.57 18.16 -12.79
C ARG A 155 -4.61 17.66 -13.88
N GLY A 156 -4.92 16.52 -14.51
CA GLY A 156 -4.12 15.96 -15.61
C GLY A 156 -3.02 15.00 -15.16
N LEU A 157 -3.09 14.49 -13.93
CA LEU A 157 -2.08 13.58 -13.35
C LEU A 157 -2.61 12.14 -13.19
N ALA A 158 -3.69 11.76 -13.87
CA ALA A 158 -4.32 10.43 -13.76
C ALA A 158 -3.32 9.27 -13.97
N GLU A 159 -2.41 9.40 -14.93
CA GLU A 159 -1.39 8.37 -15.21
C GLU A 159 -0.29 8.28 -14.13
N ARG A 160 -0.15 9.32 -13.30
CA ARG A 160 0.87 9.46 -12.25
C ARG A 160 0.32 9.23 -10.84
N ILE A 161 -0.96 8.90 -10.72
CA ILE A 161 -1.62 8.60 -9.45
C ILE A 161 -2.34 7.24 -9.54
N GLY A 162 -2.44 6.57 -8.41
CA GLY A 162 -3.20 5.35 -8.23
C GLY A 162 -3.93 5.36 -6.91
N ALA A 163 -5.04 4.64 -6.82
CA ALA A 163 -5.81 4.45 -5.59
C ALA A 163 -5.92 2.97 -5.24
N THR A 164 -6.09 2.68 -3.95
CA THR A 164 -6.29 1.32 -3.46
C THR A 164 -7.76 1.13 -3.11
N ILE A 165 -8.37 0.05 -3.60
CA ILE A 165 -9.77 -0.31 -3.30
C ILE A 165 -9.79 -1.57 -2.42
N GLN A 166 -10.59 -1.51 -1.36
CA GLN A 166 -10.72 -2.57 -0.37
C GLN A 166 -11.99 -3.39 -0.62
N ALA A 167 -11.84 -4.63 -1.08
CA ALA A 167 -12.98 -5.48 -1.45
C ALA A 167 -13.98 -5.74 -0.32
N ASN A 168 -13.58 -5.59 0.95
CA ASN A 168 -14.49 -5.75 2.06
C ASN A 168 -15.46 -4.57 2.23
N LEU A 169 -15.28 -3.39 1.61
CA LEU A 169 -16.25 -2.29 1.76
C LEU A 169 -17.42 -2.43 0.78
N LEU A 170 -18.65 -2.25 1.27
CA LEU A 170 -19.87 -2.35 0.44
C LEU A 170 -19.92 -1.29 -0.67
N ARG A 171 -19.26 -0.14 -0.46
CA ARG A 171 -19.17 0.99 -1.40
C ARG A 171 -18.17 0.78 -2.55
N SER A 172 -17.33 -0.25 -2.47
CA SER A 172 -16.16 -0.36 -3.36
C SER A 172 -16.49 -0.56 -4.83
N ALA A 173 -17.67 -1.07 -5.18
CA ALA A 173 -18.08 -1.18 -6.58
C ALA A 173 -18.22 0.22 -7.21
N ASP A 174 -18.92 1.13 -6.54
CA ASP A 174 -19.13 2.51 -7.04
C ASP A 174 -17.82 3.30 -7.05
N ASP A 175 -17.00 3.15 -6.00
CA ASP A 175 -15.69 3.82 -5.94
C ASP A 175 -14.74 3.31 -7.04
N ALA A 176 -14.78 2.02 -7.37
CA ALA A 176 -13.98 1.43 -8.44
C ALA A 176 -14.36 1.98 -9.82
N ASP A 177 -15.66 2.14 -10.09
CA ASP A 177 -16.15 2.73 -11.34
C ASP A 177 -15.70 4.20 -11.46
N ALA A 178 -15.84 4.99 -10.39
CA ALA A 178 -15.42 6.39 -10.40
C ALA A 178 -13.90 6.57 -10.66
N LEU A 179 -13.06 5.67 -10.13
CA LEU A 179 -11.63 5.68 -10.36
C LEU A 179 -11.27 5.21 -11.79
N ALA A 180 -11.96 4.18 -12.29
CA ALA A 180 -11.75 3.67 -13.64
C ALA A 180 -12.13 4.73 -14.69
N ASP A 181 -13.27 5.40 -14.51
CA ASP A 181 -13.71 6.52 -15.36
C ASP A 181 -12.72 7.69 -15.36
N ALA A 182 -12.03 7.91 -14.22
CA ALA A 182 -10.99 8.92 -14.09
C ALA A 182 -9.63 8.49 -14.66
N GLY A 183 -9.50 7.28 -15.19
CA GLY A 183 -8.24 6.73 -15.71
C GLY A 183 -7.19 6.46 -14.65
N VAL A 184 -7.58 6.37 -13.37
CA VAL A 184 -6.67 6.13 -12.25
C VAL A 184 -6.34 4.64 -12.16
N HIS A 185 -5.08 4.30 -11.88
CA HIS A 185 -4.72 2.91 -11.62
C HIS A 185 -5.28 2.42 -10.29
N ILE A 186 -5.87 1.22 -10.29
CA ILE A 186 -6.53 0.66 -9.11
C ILE A 186 -5.73 -0.53 -8.56
N ARG A 187 -5.30 -0.45 -7.31
CA ARG A 187 -4.78 -1.59 -6.55
C ARG A 187 -5.93 -2.23 -5.79
N LEU A 188 -6.32 -3.45 -6.14
CA LEU A 188 -7.38 -4.19 -5.45
C LEU A 188 -6.81 -5.01 -4.29
N VAL A 189 -7.36 -4.83 -3.09
CA VAL A 189 -6.97 -5.57 -1.86
C VAL A 189 -8.20 -6.15 -1.16
N LYS A 190 -8.02 -7.11 -0.24
CA LYS A 190 -9.14 -7.58 0.62
C LYS A 190 -9.66 -6.49 1.57
N GLY A 191 -8.77 -5.60 2.02
CA GLY A 191 -8.97 -4.72 3.17
C GLY A 191 -8.14 -5.21 4.35
N ALA A 192 -7.58 -4.27 5.13
CA ALA A 192 -6.68 -4.58 6.25
C ALA A 192 -7.21 -4.08 7.60
N TYR A 193 -8.14 -3.13 7.58
CA TYR A 193 -8.72 -2.54 8.78
C TYR A 193 -9.89 -3.39 9.31
N VAL A 194 -10.18 -3.22 10.61
CA VAL A 194 -11.28 -3.89 11.29
C VAL A 194 -12.45 -2.92 11.37
N GLU A 195 -13.34 -3.01 10.40
CA GLU A 195 -14.53 -2.17 10.30
C GLU A 195 -15.72 -2.79 11.03
N ARG A 196 -16.60 -1.95 11.59
CA ARG A 196 -17.79 -2.41 12.35
C ARG A 196 -19.05 -2.48 11.50
N VAL A 197 -19.16 -1.61 10.49
CA VAL A 197 -20.33 -1.44 9.64
C VAL A 197 -19.88 -1.18 8.21
N GLY A 198 -20.77 -1.33 7.24
CA GLY A 198 -20.46 -1.02 5.84
C GLY A 198 -19.46 -1.99 5.19
N THR A 199 -19.28 -3.18 5.75
CA THR A 199 -18.31 -4.16 5.24
C THR A 199 -18.83 -5.59 5.17
N HIS A 200 -18.31 -6.33 4.20
CA HIS A 200 -18.38 -7.78 4.16
C HIS A 200 -17.54 -8.38 5.30
N PRO A 201 -18.04 -9.44 5.97
CA PRO A 201 -17.23 -10.21 6.89
C PRO A 201 -15.99 -10.80 6.20
N TYR A 202 -14.85 -10.80 6.88
CA TYR A 202 -13.67 -11.55 6.42
C TYR A 202 -13.99 -13.04 6.35
N GLY A 203 -13.67 -13.66 5.22
CA GLY A 203 -14.04 -15.02 4.88
C GLY A 203 -14.57 -15.08 3.45
N GLU A 204 -15.50 -16.00 3.22
CA GLU A 204 -16.09 -16.26 1.91
C GLU A 204 -16.75 -15.01 1.31
N GLU A 205 -17.43 -14.19 2.12
CA GLU A 205 -18.14 -13.01 1.61
C GLU A 205 -17.18 -11.95 1.06
N THR A 206 -16.08 -11.66 1.75
CA THR A 206 -15.03 -10.74 1.24
C THR A 206 -14.29 -11.33 0.05
N ASP A 207 -14.10 -12.65 0.03
CA ASP A 207 -13.44 -13.35 -1.08
C ASP A 207 -14.29 -13.29 -2.36
N ILE A 208 -15.61 -13.46 -2.24
CA ILE A 208 -16.56 -13.27 -3.35
C ILE A 208 -16.54 -11.82 -3.83
N ALA A 209 -16.60 -10.84 -2.92
CA ALA A 209 -16.55 -9.42 -3.27
C ALA A 209 -15.26 -9.06 -4.02
N PHE A 210 -14.11 -9.63 -3.60
CA PHE A 210 -12.83 -9.45 -4.29
C PHE A 210 -12.89 -9.97 -5.73
N LEU A 211 -13.44 -11.17 -5.94
CA LEU A 211 -13.59 -11.74 -7.28
C LEU A 211 -14.56 -10.93 -8.13
N GLN A 212 -15.68 -10.45 -7.57
CA GLN A 212 -16.64 -9.60 -8.28
C GLN A 212 -15.99 -8.30 -8.75
N LEU A 213 -15.28 -7.60 -7.87
CA LEU A 213 -14.54 -6.38 -8.22
C LEU A 213 -13.45 -6.63 -9.27
N ALA A 214 -12.72 -7.74 -9.18
CA ALA A 214 -11.73 -8.10 -10.20
C ALA A 214 -12.36 -8.24 -11.60
N HIS A 215 -13.53 -8.88 -11.70
CA HIS A 215 -14.24 -9.01 -12.98
C HIS A 215 -14.82 -7.67 -13.46
N GLN A 216 -15.34 -6.85 -12.54
CA GLN A 216 -15.82 -5.50 -12.85
C GLN A 216 -14.70 -4.62 -13.44
N LEU A 217 -13.54 -4.57 -12.77
CA LEU A 217 -12.37 -3.80 -13.24
C LEU A 217 -11.89 -4.26 -14.61
N ALA A 218 -11.85 -5.58 -14.85
CA ALA A 218 -11.49 -6.12 -16.16
C ALA A 218 -12.53 -5.81 -17.24
N ALA A 219 -13.83 -5.90 -16.93
CA ALA A 219 -14.91 -5.59 -17.87
C ALA A 219 -14.92 -4.10 -18.24
N ALA A 220 -14.56 -3.21 -17.30
CA ALA A 220 -14.40 -1.78 -17.53
C ALA A 220 -13.13 -1.43 -18.33
N GLY A 221 -12.22 -2.38 -18.56
CA GLY A 221 -10.92 -2.10 -19.18
C GLY A 221 -10.01 -1.23 -18.31
N ALA A 222 -10.22 -1.20 -17.00
CA ALA A 222 -9.44 -0.38 -16.08
C ALA A 222 -7.96 -0.82 -16.06
N THR A 223 -7.07 0.09 -15.67
CA THR A 223 -5.69 -0.29 -15.32
C THR A 223 -5.64 -0.68 -13.86
N TRP A 224 -5.30 -1.94 -13.56
CA TRP A 224 -5.35 -2.42 -12.19
C TRP A 224 -4.36 -3.54 -11.89
N SER A 225 -4.10 -3.72 -10.60
CA SER A 225 -3.30 -4.80 -10.02
C SER A 225 -4.04 -5.44 -8.86
N MET A 226 -3.76 -6.71 -8.59
CA MET A 226 -4.27 -7.39 -7.39
C MET A 226 -3.16 -7.48 -6.34
N ALA A 227 -3.38 -6.94 -5.14
CA ALA A 227 -2.46 -7.14 -4.01
C ALA A 227 -3.04 -8.15 -3.03
N THR A 228 -2.62 -9.42 -3.18
CA THR A 228 -3.10 -10.51 -2.33
C THR A 228 -2.06 -11.61 -2.15
N HIS A 229 -1.91 -12.09 -0.92
CA HIS A 229 -1.12 -13.29 -0.62
C HIS A 229 -1.96 -14.58 -0.67
N ASP A 230 -3.28 -14.45 -0.86
CA ASP A 230 -4.19 -15.57 -1.01
C ASP A 230 -3.98 -16.24 -2.37
N GLY A 231 -3.50 -17.48 -2.32
CA GLY A 231 -3.25 -18.25 -3.53
C GLY A 231 -4.53 -18.60 -4.29
N ARG A 232 -5.64 -18.83 -3.59
CA ARG A 232 -6.90 -19.24 -4.22
C ARG A 232 -7.48 -18.09 -5.02
N LEU A 233 -7.58 -16.90 -4.41
CA LEU A 233 -8.06 -15.71 -5.10
C LEU A 233 -7.17 -15.34 -6.28
N ARG A 234 -5.86 -15.33 -6.07
CA ARG A 234 -4.91 -15.02 -7.14
C ARG A 234 -5.09 -15.98 -8.32
N GLU A 235 -5.06 -17.29 -8.09
CA GLU A 235 -5.21 -18.26 -9.17
C GLU A 235 -6.59 -18.18 -9.84
N ALA A 236 -7.66 -17.96 -9.09
CA ALA A 236 -8.99 -17.78 -9.65
C ALA A 236 -9.04 -16.59 -10.63
N VAL A 237 -8.47 -15.45 -10.25
CA VAL A 237 -8.40 -14.28 -11.13
C VAL A 237 -7.50 -14.54 -12.34
N GLN A 238 -6.33 -15.14 -12.15
CA GLN A 238 -5.39 -15.43 -13.26
C GLN A 238 -5.99 -16.40 -14.29
N LEU A 239 -6.75 -17.40 -13.83
CA LEU A 239 -7.42 -18.37 -14.70
C LEU A 239 -8.59 -17.74 -15.47
N ALA A 240 -9.33 -16.83 -14.84
CA ALA A 240 -10.50 -16.19 -15.45
C ALA A 240 -10.14 -15.03 -16.40
N LEU A 241 -9.15 -14.21 -16.02
CA LEU A 241 -8.88 -12.92 -16.66
C LEU A 241 -7.50 -12.85 -17.36
N GLY A 242 -6.69 -13.90 -17.25
CA GLY A 242 -5.33 -13.90 -17.79
C GLY A 242 -4.31 -13.20 -16.88
N PRO A 243 -3.15 -12.76 -17.42
CA PRO A 243 -1.96 -12.35 -16.65
C PRO A 243 -2.11 -10.96 -15.98
N VAL A 244 -3.04 -10.84 -15.03
CA VAL A 244 -3.23 -9.62 -14.25
C VAL A 244 -2.03 -9.36 -13.33
N PRO A 245 -1.51 -8.12 -13.21
CA PRO A 245 -0.39 -7.82 -12.32
C PRO A 245 -0.67 -8.18 -10.85
N VAL A 246 0.32 -8.75 -10.18
CA VAL A 246 0.24 -9.19 -8.77
C VAL A 246 1.18 -8.37 -7.90
N GLU A 247 0.68 -7.87 -6.78
CA GLU A 247 1.51 -7.18 -5.80
C GLU A 247 1.66 -8.02 -4.52
N GLN A 248 2.86 -8.02 -3.95
CA GLN A 248 3.21 -8.75 -2.72
C GLN A 248 3.92 -7.84 -1.72
N LEU A 249 3.71 -8.06 -0.43
CA LEU A 249 4.52 -7.45 0.62
C LEU A 249 5.93 -8.05 0.64
N LEU A 250 6.93 -7.21 0.90
CA LEU A 250 8.30 -7.64 1.15
C LEU A 250 8.36 -8.73 2.24
N GLY A 251 9.09 -9.81 1.96
CA GLY A 251 9.32 -10.90 2.92
C GLY A 251 8.17 -11.88 3.12
N VAL A 252 7.00 -11.66 2.51
CA VAL A 252 5.85 -12.57 2.61
C VAL A 252 5.83 -13.49 1.40
N ARG A 253 6.05 -14.79 1.64
CA ARG A 253 6.11 -15.83 0.60
C ARG A 253 7.03 -15.48 -0.58
N PRO A 254 8.30 -15.06 -0.34
CA PRO A 254 9.20 -14.60 -1.40
C PRO A 254 9.42 -15.62 -2.53
N GLU A 255 9.29 -16.91 -2.25
CA GLU A 255 9.35 -18.01 -3.21
C GLU A 255 8.25 -17.96 -4.29
N LEU A 256 7.11 -17.31 -4.00
CA LEU A 256 6.02 -17.11 -4.96
C LEU A 256 6.43 -16.16 -6.09
N LEU A 257 7.29 -15.19 -5.82
CA LEU A 257 7.71 -14.18 -6.81
C LEU A 257 8.35 -14.86 -8.03
N ASP A 258 9.21 -15.85 -7.78
CA ASP A 258 9.86 -16.59 -8.87
C ASP A 258 8.87 -17.48 -9.64
N GLN A 259 7.82 -17.98 -8.98
CA GLN A 259 6.76 -18.74 -9.65
C GLN A 259 5.93 -17.85 -10.58
N LEU A 260 5.55 -16.65 -10.14
CA LEU A 260 4.79 -15.68 -10.94
C LEU A 260 5.61 -15.20 -12.14
N ARG A 261 6.90 -14.91 -11.93
CA ARG A 261 7.83 -14.54 -13.01
C ARG A 261 7.94 -15.62 -14.09
N ARG A 262 8.06 -16.89 -13.71
CA ARG A 262 8.12 -18.00 -14.68
C ARG A 262 6.85 -18.12 -15.53
N ARG A 263 5.72 -17.62 -15.03
CA ARG A 263 4.44 -17.54 -15.74
C ARG A 263 4.26 -16.24 -16.53
N ALA A 264 5.29 -15.40 -16.60
CA ALA A 264 5.25 -14.07 -17.19
C ALA A 264 4.16 -13.15 -16.60
N ILE A 265 3.83 -13.34 -15.32
CA ILE A 265 2.89 -12.48 -14.61
C ILE A 265 3.65 -11.26 -14.06
N PRO A 266 3.29 -10.02 -14.44
CA PRO A 266 3.90 -8.81 -13.89
C PRO A 266 3.75 -8.80 -12.37
N THR A 267 4.85 -8.55 -11.66
CA THR A 267 4.87 -8.64 -10.20
C THR A 267 5.54 -7.42 -9.59
N ARG A 268 4.90 -6.82 -8.59
CA ARG A 268 5.43 -5.70 -7.81
C ARG A 268 5.58 -6.07 -6.33
N VAL A 269 6.67 -5.63 -5.71
CA VAL A 269 6.88 -5.80 -4.26
C VAL A 269 6.69 -4.47 -3.56
N TYR A 270 5.88 -4.43 -2.51
CA TYR A 270 5.75 -3.28 -1.61
C TYR A 270 6.90 -3.30 -0.60
N VAL A 271 7.67 -2.20 -0.57
CA VAL A 271 8.98 -2.04 0.08
C VAL A 271 8.89 -0.91 1.10
N PRO A 272 8.43 -1.19 2.34
CA PRO A 272 8.32 -0.19 3.39
C PRO A 272 9.68 0.06 4.05
N TYR A 273 9.94 1.29 4.44
CA TYR A 273 11.12 1.69 5.20
C TYR A 273 10.83 2.86 6.14
N GLY A 274 11.77 3.16 7.02
CA GLY A 274 11.75 4.40 7.80
C GLY A 274 11.84 4.18 9.31
N PRO A 275 11.78 5.27 10.10
CA PRO A 275 11.96 5.22 11.54
C PRO A 275 10.83 4.45 12.26
N ASP A 276 9.62 4.46 11.70
CA ASP A 276 8.42 3.83 12.26
C ASP A 276 8.27 2.33 11.91
N TRP A 277 9.37 1.67 11.50
CA TRP A 277 9.41 0.25 11.13
C TRP A 277 8.80 -0.71 12.17
N PHE A 278 8.90 -0.37 13.46
CA PHE A 278 8.38 -1.22 14.54
C PHE A 278 6.85 -1.28 14.52
N ARG A 279 6.20 -0.14 14.25
CA ARG A 279 4.74 -0.04 14.12
C ARG A 279 4.26 -0.83 12.90
N TYR A 280 4.93 -0.66 11.75
CA TYR A 280 4.66 -1.45 10.56
C TYR A 280 4.74 -2.96 10.85
N TRP A 281 5.83 -3.40 11.48
CA TRP A 281 6.05 -4.81 11.79
C TRP A 281 4.97 -5.40 12.70
N LEU A 282 4.58 -4.69 13.76
CA LEU A 282 3.48 -5.12 14.63
C LEU A 282 2.14 -5.20 13.89
N ARG A 283 1.87 -4.24 13.00
CA ARG A 283 0.67 -4.27 12.14
C ARG A 283 0.68 -5.50 11.22
N ARG A 284 1.81 -5.84 10.61
CA ARG A 284 1.95 -7.08 9.81
C ARG A 284 1.68 -8.34 10.63
N LEU A 285 2.19 -8.42 11.85
CA LEU A 285 1.92 -9.55 12.75
C LEU A 285 0.44 -9.66 13.08
N ALA A 286 -0.24 -8.53 13.34
CA ALA A 286 -1.67 -8.51 13.60
C ALA A 286 -2.50 -9.00 12.40
N GLU A 287 -2.14 -8.58 11.20
CA GLU A 287 -2.83 -8.93 9.96
C GLU A 287 -2.59 -10.40 9.55
N SER A 288 -1.38 -10.93 9.76
CA SER A 288 -1.03 -12.33 9.41
C SER A 288 -1.79 -13.40 10.20
N ARG A 289 -2.39 -13.05 11.35
CA ARG A 289 -3.15 -13.98 12.20
C ARG A 289 -4.64 -14.04 11.87
N GLY A 290 -5.10 -13.30 10.86
CA GLY A 290 -6.50 -13.25 10.44
C GLY A 290 -6.73 -13.51 8.95
N ALA A 291 -5.70 -13.96 8.24
CA ALA A 291 -5.74 -14.35 6.82
C ALA A 291 -5.75 -15.87 6.67
#